data_AF-A0A2V6U374-F1
#
_entry.id   AF-A0A2V6U374-F1
#
_cell.length_a   1.000
_cell.length_b   1.000
_cell.length_c   1.000
_cell.angle_alpha   90.00
_cell.angle_beta   90.00
_cell.angle_gamma   90.00
#
_symmetry.space_group_name_H-M   'P 1'
#
loop_
_entity.id
_entity.type
_entity.pdbx_description
1 polymer ?
#
loop_
_entity_poly.entity_id
_entity_poly.type
_entity_poly.pdbx_seq_one_letter_code
_entity_poly.pdbx_strand_id
1 'polypeptide(L)' 'PLSRKQVHDFTPRLLRALTYPRVILPTHWDNWERPLTEPPQDPRAVLGDDGNLDVFVREVKEVSPESQVVVLKYFETFAP' A
#
# COMPACT_ATOMS: atom_id res chain seq x y z
N PRO A 1 6.11 -8.54 -13.96
CA PRO A 1 5.59 -8.16 -12.63
C PRO A 1 4.06 -8.09 -12.65
N LEU A 2 3.39 -8.70 -11.67
CA LEU A 2 1.96 -8.52 -11.42
C LEU A 2 1.80 -7.32 -10.50
N SER A 3 1.25 -6.22 -11.00
CA SER A 3 1.06 -4.97 -10.26
C SER A 3 -0.42 -4.63 -10.16
N ARG A 4 -0.84 -4.00 -9.04
CA ARG A 4 -2.20 -3.46 -8.91
C ARG A 4 -2.59 -2.54 -10.07
N LYS A 5 -1.61 -1.87 -10.69
CA LYS A 5 -1.85 -0.97 -11.82
C LYS A 5 -2.22 -1.68 -13.13
N GLN A 6 -2.01 -2.99 -13.22
CA GLN A 6 -2.47 -3.79 -14.35
C GLN A 6 -3.95 -4.16 -14.23
N VAL A 7 -4.55 -3.91 -13.07
CA VAL A 7 -5.99 -4.11 -12.84
C VAL A 7 -6.69 -2.76 -13.02
N HIS A 8 -7.61 -2.70 -14.00
CA HIS A 8 -8.39 -1.50 -14.27
C HIS A 8 -9.14 -1.01 -13.02
N ASP A 9 -8.88 0.25 -12.66
CA ASP A 9 -9.53 0.96 -11.55
C ASP A 9 -9.42 0.22 -10.20
N PHE A 10 -8.26 -0.40 -9.94
CA PHE A 10 -8.07 -1.27 -8.79
C PHE A 10 -8.45 -0.61 -7.45
N THR A 11 -7.83 0.52 -7.13
CA THR A 11 -7.97 1.17 -5.81
C THR A 11 -9.42 1.63 -5.57
N PRO A 12 -10.09 2.37 -6.49
CA PRO A 12 -11.47 2.79 -6.26
C PRO A 12 -12.45 1.61 -6.18
N ARG A 13 -12.25 0.56 -6.99
CA ARG A 13 -13.10 -0.65 -6.94
C ARG A 13 -12.93 -1.41 -5.63
N LEU A 14 -11.70 -1.58 -5.15
CA LEU A 14 -11.41 -2.25 -3.89
C LEU A 14 -12.05 -1.51 -2.71
N LEU A 15 -11.80 -0.20 -2.59
CA LEU A 15 -12.32 0.59 -1.46
C LEU A 15 -13.85 0.62 -1.45
N ARG A 16 -14.49 0.74 -2.61
CA ARG A 16 -15.95 0.66 -2.73
C ARG A 16 -16.49 -0.71 -2.32
N ALA A 17 -15.84 -1.79 -2.73
CA ALA A 17 -16.24 -3.16 -2.36
C ALA A 17 -16.13 -3.40 -0.84
N LEU A 18 -15.19 -2.73 -0.18
CA LEU A 18 -14.99 -2.78 1.27
C LEU A 18 -15.75 -1.70 2.03
N THR A 19 -16.65 -0.96 1.37
CA THR A 19 -17.44 0.13 1.98
C THR A 19 -16.57 1.20 2.66
N TYR A 20 -15.49 1.60 1.98
CA TYR A 20 -14.59 2.70 2.40
C TYR A 20 -14.11 2.54 3.85
N PRO A 21 -13.26 1.53 4.13
CA PRO A 21 -12.88 1.18 5.49
C PRO A 21 -12.17 2.33 6.20
N ARG A 22 -12.48 2.53 7.48
CA ARG A 22 -11.85 3.59 8.30
C ARG A 22 -10.33 3.42 8.41
N VAL A 23 -9.82 2.18 8.41
CA VAL A 23 -8.38 1.88 8.56
C VAL A 23 -7.93 0.94 7.45
N ILE A 24 -6.79 1.21 6.85
CA ILE A 24 -6.15 0.42 5.80
C ILE A 24 -4.70 0.13 6.21
N LEU A 25 -4.36 -1.15 6.30
CA LEU A 25 -3.01 -1.63 6.56
C LEU A 25 -2.48 -2.32 5.29
N PRO A 26 -1.71 -1.62 4.43
CA PRO A 26 -1.11 -2.27 3.27
C PRO A 26 -0.09 -3.32 3.73
N THR A 27 -0.13 -4.49 3.11
CA THR A 27 0.86 -5.57 3.28
C THR A 27 1.59 -5.79 1.96
N HIS A 28 2.77 -6.42 2.00
CA HIS A 28 3.62 -6.63 0.80
C HIS A 28 3.88 -5.36 0.00
N TRP A 29 4.10 -4.23 0.70
CA TRP A 29 4.44 -2.95 0.07
C TRP A 29 5.96 -2.76 -0.13
N ASP A 30 6.75 -3.61 0.50
CA ASP A 30 8.21 -3.56 0.59
C ASP A 30 8.91 -4.35 -0.53
N ASN A 31 10.20 -4.09 -0.69
CA ASN A 31 11.10 -4.83 -1.54
C ASN A 31 11.49 -6.14 -0.85
N TRP A 32 10.72 -7.19 -1.14
CA TRP A 32 10.89 -8.54 -0.57
C TRP A 32 12.22 -9.23 -0.94
N GLU A 33 13.01 -8.66 -1.86
CA GLU A 33 14.34 -9.17 -2.22
C GLU A 33 15.43 -8.70 -1.24
N ARG A 34 15.12 -7.75 -0.35
CA ARG A 34 16.06 -7.25 0.67
C ARG A 34 16.00 -8.11 1.94
N PRO A 35 17.12 -8.25 2.67
CA PRO A 35 17.12 -8.98 3.94
C PRO A 35 16.16 -8.37 4.96
N LEU A 36 15.45 -9.20 5.73
CA LEU A 36 14.57 -8.76 6.83
C LEU A 36 15.31 -8.06 7.98
N THR A 37 16.65 -8.13 8.01
CA THR A 37 17.50 -7.38 8.94
C THR A 37 17.63 -5.90 8.56
N GLU A 38 17.24 -5.51 7.34
CA GLU A 38 17.13 -4.11 6.92
C GLU A 38 15.72 -3.58 7.19
N PRO A 39 15.53 -2.27 7.42
CA PRO A 39 14.20 -1.68 7.46
C PRO A 39 13.45 -1.91 6.13
N PRO A 40 12.10 -2.07 6.16
CA PRO A 40 11.34 -2.21 4.94
C PRO A 40 11.47 -0.96 4.08
N GLN A 41 11.74 -1.18 2.81
CA GLN A 41 11.88 -0.15 1.79
C GLN A 41 10.90 -0.50 0.68
N ASP A 42 10.16 0.46 0.15
CA ASP A 42 9.35 0.18 -1.01
C ASP A 42 10.25 -0.14 -2.24
N PRO A 43 9.76 -0.92 -3.21
CA PRO A 43 10.56 -1.31 -4.38
C PRO A 43 10.59 -0.22 -5.46
N ARG A 44 10.38 1.07 -5.16
CA ARG A 44 10.34 2.14 -6.19
C ARG A 44 11.63 2.26 -7.00
N ALA A 45 12.77 1.93 -6.40
CA ALA A 45 14.07 1.98 -7.09
C ALA A 45 14.19 0.94 -8.22
N VAL A 46 13.42 -0.16 -8.14
CA VAL A 46 13.49 -1.27 -9.10
C VAL A 46 12.20 -1.42 -9.94
N LEU A 47 11.04 -1.01 -9.41
CA LEU A 47 9.73 -1.10 -10.07
C LEU A 47 9.12 0.25 -10.46
N GLY A 48 9.81 1.37 -10.19
CA GLY A 48 9.29 2.71 -10.44
C GLY A 48 7.99 2.98 -9.67
N ASP A 49 7.07 3.74 -10.26
CA ASP A 49 5.81 4.08 -9.62
C ASP A 49 4.90 2.87 -9.32
N ASP A 50 5.14 1.72 -9.92
CA ASP A 50 4.40 0.50 -9.62
C ASP A 50 4.79 -0.10 -8.26
N GLY A 51 6.02 0.15 -7.82
CA GLY A 51 6.51 -0.18 -6.48
C GLY A 51 6.41 0.98 -5.49
N ASN A 52 5.82 2.11 -5.87
CA ASN A 52 5.80 3.31 -5.05
C ASN A 52 4.58 3.32 -4.11
N LEU A 53 4.84 3.12 -2.81
CA LEU A 53 3.81 3.12 -1.77
C LEU A 53 3.08 4.48 -1.70
N ASP A 54 3.77 5.60 -1.91
CA ASP A 54 3.16 6.94 -1.84
C ASP A 54 2.05 7.11 -2.89
N VAL A 55 2.21 6.49 -4.07
CA VAL A 55 1.19 6.52 -5.12
C VAL A 55 -0.07 5.78 -4.67
N PHE A 56 0.07 4.63 -3.99
CA PHE A 56 -1.09 3.93 -3.44
C PHE A 56 -1.78 4.75 -2.34
N VAL A 57 -1.02 5.34 -1.42
CA VAL A 57 -1.57 6.18 -0.35
C VAL A 57 -2.34 7.37 -0.93
N ARG A 58 -1.79 8.01 -1.98
CA ARG A 58 -2.47 9.13 -2.67
C ARG A 58 -3.79 8.69 -3.30
N GLU A 59 -3.82 7.61 -4.06
CA GLU A 59 -5.06 7.10 -4.66
C GLU A 59 -6.12 6.75 -3.61
N VAL A 60 -5.70 6.15 -2.49
CA VAL A 60 -6.61 5.89 -1.36
C VAL A 60 -7.21 7.19 -0.83
N LYS A 61 -6.38 8.22 -0.65
CA LYS A 61 -6.82 9.52 -0.12
C LYS A 61 -7.70 10.32 -1.08
N GLU A 62 -7.53 10.15 -2.39
CA GLU A 62 -8.41 10.73 -3.40
C GLU A 62 -9.82 10.11 -3.36
N VAL A 63 -9.92 8.81 -3.10
CA VAL A 63 -11.19 8.07 -3.12
C VAL A 63 -11.87 8.05 -1.75
N SER A 64 -11.10 7.93 -0.67
CA SER A 64 -11.58 7.82 0.70
C SER A 64 -10.71 8.69 1.62
N PRO A 65 -10.93 10.02 1.63
CA PRO A 65 -10.10 10.95 2.39
C PRO A 65 -10.07 10.65 3.90
N GLU A 66 -11.19 10.13 4.42
CA GLU A 66 -11.38 9.76 5.82
C GLU A 66 -10.67 8.44 6.22
N SER A 67 -10.30 7.59 5.26
CA SER A 67 -9.56 6.35 5.56
C SER A 67 -8.17 6.68 6.10
N GLN A 68 -7.82 6.13 7.25
CA GLN A 68 -6.45 6.18 7.78
C GLN A 68 -5.62 5.05 7.17
N VAL A 69 -4.55 5.40 6.47
CA VAL A 69 -3.57 4.42 5.98
C VAL A 69 -2.44 4.30 6.99
N VAL A 70 -2.24 3.09 7.53
CA VAL A 70 -1.23 2.80 8.55
C VAL A 70 -0.19 1.86 7.94
N VAL A 71 0.99 2.38 7.66
CA VAL A 71 2.12 1.62 7.14
C VAL A 71 2.98 1.17 8.30
N LEU A 72 3.06 -0.13 8.52
CA LEU A 72 3.85 -0.72 9.60
C LEU A 72 5.24 -1.09 9.09
N LYS A 73 6.25 -0.91 9.94
CA LYS A 73 7.57 -1.54 9.75
C LYS A 73 7.54 -3.00 10.21
N TYR A 74 8.57 -3.76 9.85
CA TYR A 74 8.69 -5.13 10.31
C TYR A 74 8.61 -5.22 11.84
N PHE A 75 7.80 -6.17 12.30
CA PHE A 75 7.58 -6.48 13.72
C PHE A 75 6.90 -5.35 14.55
N GLU A 76 6.38 -4.30 13.91
CA GLU A 76 5.50 -3.34 14.57
C GLU A 76 4.09 -3.91 14.72
N THR A 77 3.36 -3.42 15.74
CA THR A 77 1.96 -3.79 16.00
C THR A 77 1.06 -2.57 15.82
N PHE A 78 -0.16 -2.81 15.33
CA PHE A 78 -1.21 -1.79 15.29
C PHE A 78 -2.35 -2.15 16.25
N ALA A 79 -2.81 -1.15 17.01
CA ALA A 79 -4.02 -1.21 17.81
C ALA A 79 -4.84 0.08 17.55
N PRO A 80 -6.11 -0.02 17.10
CA PRO A 80 -6.95 1.11 16.73
C PRO A 80 -7.61 1.85 17.91
#